data_AF-A0A1S2P497-F1
#
_entry.id   AF-A0A1S2P497-F1
#
_cell.length_a   1.000
_cell.length_b   1.000
_cell.length_c   1.000
_cell.angle_alpha   90.00
_cell.angle_beta   90.00
_cell.angle_gamma   90.00
#
_symmetry.space_group_name_H-M   'P 1'
#
loop_
_entity.id
_entity.type
_entity.pdbx_description
1 polymer ?
#
loop_
_entity_poly.entity_id
_entity_poly.type
_entity_poly.pdbx_seq_one_letter_code
_entity_poly.pdbx_strand_id
1 'polypeptide(L)'
;MMDVDRPAIEEGTVADIWVLTQPTEGGKRRGFVRADVITSVSGDGNRVRALRSDTQGVVSLAVGVTLGGRRKSLPSGFHVHFLQTLDEVQRDNSTRARAIMARWDMDQEEWQWVVEDVEDLAPRDF
;
A
#
# COMPACT_ATOMS: atom_id res chain seq x y z
N MET A 1 3.65 30.44 -41.86
CA MET A 1 3.66 29.07 -41.30
C MET A 1 3.96 29.25 -39.82
N MET A 2 2.93 29.27 -38.98
CA MET A 2 3.09 29.46 -37.54
C MET A 2 3.27 28.07 -36.94
N ASP A 3 4.46 27.78 -36.43
CA ASP A 3 4.68 26.64 -35.55
C ASP A 3 3.84 26.86 -34.29
N VAL A 4 2.85 25.99 -34.12
CA VAL A 4 2.09 25.90 -32.89
C VAL A 4 3.00 25.14 -31.92
N ASP A 5 3.67 25.87 -31.05
CA ASP A 5 4.27 25.33 -29.82
C ASP A 5 3.15 24.62 -29.06
N ARG A 6 3.03 23.29 -29.26
CA ARG A 6 2.32 22.45 -28.33
C ARG A 6 3.18 22.41 -27.08
N PRO A 7 2.67 22.80 -25.90
CA PRO A 7 3.38 22.48 -24.67
C PRO A 7 3.62 20.98 -24.67
N ALA A 8 4.88 20.58 -24.56
CA ALA A 8 5.23 19.21 -24.23
C ALA A 8 4.46 18.88 -22.96
N ILE A 9 3.56 17.91 -23.06
CA ILE A 9 3.03 17.25 -21.87
C ILE A 9 4.27 16.62 -21.26
N GLU A 10 4.85 17.25 -20.25
CA GLU A 10 5.69 16.51 -19.31
C GLU A 10 4.76 15.42 -18.78
N GLU A 11 4.89 14.22 -19.33
CA GLU A 11 4.30 13.02 -18.77
C GLU A 11 4.86 12.94 -17.34
N GLY A 12 4.07 13.47 -16.40
CA GLY A 12 4.39 13.45 -14.99
C GLY A 12 4.77 12.03 -14.64
N THR A 13 6.04 11.83 -14.30
CA THR A 13 6.53 10.53 -13.87
C THR A 13 5.80 10.26 -12.57
N VAL A 14 4.72 9.46 -12.63
CA VAL A 14 3.97 9.06 -11.43
C VAL A 14 5.01 8.46 -10.50
N ALA A 15 5.24 9.11 -9.37
CA ALA A 15 6.26 8.67 -8.45
C ALA A 15 5.95 7.25 -7.97
N ASP A 16 7.00 6.45 -7.73
CA ASP A 16 6.82 5.05 -7.35
C ASP A 16 5.97 4.94 -6.07
N ILE A 17 4.84 4.25 -6.17
CA ILE A 17 4.00 3.91 -5.02
C ILE A 17 4.41 2.53 -4.52
N TRP A 18 4.79 2.46 -3.26
CA TRP A 18 5.20 1.24 -2.57
C TRP A 18 4.13 0.82 -1.57
N VAL A 19 3.98 -0.50 -1.38
CA VAL A 19 3.02 -1.08 -0.45
C VAL A 19 3.74 -2.02 0.49
N LEU A 20 3.58 -1.80 1.79
CA LEU A 20 4.20 -2.63 2.81
C LEU A 20 3.51 -3.99 2.90
N THR A 21 4.30 -5.04 2.80
CA THR A 21 3.84 -6.42 2.98
C THR A 21 4.05 -6.88 4.42
N GLN A 22 3.10 -7.65 4.94
CA GLN A 22 3.19 -8.26 6.26
C GLN A 22 3.73 -9.69 6.16
N PRO A 23 4.46 -10.15 7.19
CA PRO A 23 4.90 -11.54 7.27
C PRO A 23 3.70 -12.50 7.18
N THR A 24 3.85 -13.56 6.39
CA THR A 24 2.93 -14.69 6.40
C THR A 24 3.43 -15.78 7.35
N GLU A 25 2.51 -16.60 7.86
CA GLU A 25 2.83 -17.89 8.50
C GLU A 25 3.61 -18.74 7.46
N GLY A 26 4.93 -18.75 7.57
CA GLY A 26 5.84 -19.24 6.52
C GLY A 26 7.19 -18.52 6.47
N GLY A 27 7.37 -17.41 7.20
CA GLY A 27 8.70 -16.87 7.50
C GLY A 27 9.27 -15.83 6.53
N LYS A 28 8.49 -15.35 5.55
CA LYS A 28 8.91 -14.18 4.76
C LYS A 28 8.87 -12.94 5.64
N ARG A 29 10.00 -12.22 5.72
CA ARG A 29 10.10 -10.94 6.44
C ARG A 29 9.19 -9.90 5.78
N ARG A 30 8.77 -8.92 6.58
CA ARG A 30 8.16 -7.66 6.11
C ARG A 30 9.07 -7.04 5.04
N GLY A 31 8.47 -6.37 4.06
CA GLY A 31 9.18 -5.64 3.01
C GLY A 31 8.20 -4.94 2.08
N PHE A 32 8.71 -4.18 1.12
CA PHE A 32 7.87 -3.43 0.18
C PHE A 32 7.72 -4.14 -1.17
N VAL A 33 6.58 -3.92 -1.81
CA VAL A 33 6.34 -4.22 -3.22
C VAL A 33 5.85 -2.96 -3.92
N ARG A 34 6.14 -2.81 -5.22
CA ARG A 34 5.54 -1.73 -6.00
C ARG A 34 4.04 -1.96 -6.17
N ALA A 35 3.26 -0.89 -6.22
CA ALA A 35 1.81 -0.98 -6.37
C ALA A 35 1.40 -1.43 -7.79
N ASP A 36 2.17 -1.09 -8.82
CA ASP A 36 1.88 -1.44 -10.21
C ASP A 36 1.99 -2.94 -10.52
N VAL A 37 2.73 -3.70 -9.70
CA VAL A 37 2.78 -5.17 -9.83
C VAL A 37 1.60 -5.86 -9.15
N ILE A 38 0.75 -5.14 -8.41
CA ILE A 38 -0.45 -5.71 -7.76
C ILE A 38 -1.59 -5.76 -8.78
N THR A 39 -2.09 -6.97 -9.08
CA THR A 39 -3.14 -7.17 -10.09
C THR A 39 -4.52 -7.45 -9.50
N SER A 40 -4.56 -7.97 -8.27
CA SER A 40 -5.81 -8.19 -7.55
C SER A 40 -5.59 -8.13 -6.05
N VAL A 41 -6.61 -7.67 -5.34
CA VAL A 41 -6.62 -7.58 -3.88
C VAL A 41 -7.88 -8.25 -3.36
N SER A 42 -7.72 -9.03 -2.29
CA SER A 42 -8.81 -9.66 -1.57
C SER A 42 -8.58 -9.50 -0.07
N GLY A 43 -9.64 -9.56 0.72
CA GLY A 43 -9.50 -9.52 2.17
C GLY A 43 -10.59 -10.28 2.88
N ASP A 44 -10.24 -10.73 4.07
CA ASP A 44 -11.15 -11.29 5.06
C ASP A 44 -10.92 -10.59 6.41
N GLY A 45 -11.67 -10.97 7.46
CA GLY A 45 -11.52 -10.38 8.80
C GLY A 45 -10.15 -10.60 9.45
N ASN A 46 -9.26 -11.38 8.84
CA ASN A 46 -7.95 -11.73 9.40
C ASN A 46 -6.79 -11.19 8.57
N ARG A 47 -6.95 -10.96 7.27
CA ARG A 47 -5.86 -10.53 6.39
C ARG A 47 -6.37 -9.85 5.11
N VAL A 48 -5.56 -8.94 4.57
CA VAL A 48 -5.65 -8.47 3.19
C VAL A 48 -4.51 -9.10 2.41
N ARG A 49 -4.81 -9.66 1.24
CA ARG A 49 -3.88 -10.34 0.33
C ARG A 49 -3.89 -9.69 -1.04
N ALA A 50 -2.73 -9.65 -1.68
CA ALA A 50 -2.58 -9.20 -3.06
C ALA A 50 -1.89 -10.27 -3.91
N LEU A 51 -2.34 -10.41 -5.16
CA LEU A 51 -1.64 -11.16 -6.18
C LEU A 51 -0.66 -10.24 -6.90
N ARG A 52 0.57 -10.72 -7.10
CA ARG A 52 1.61 -10.02 -7.82
C ARG A 52 1.78 -10.57 -9.24
N SER A 53 1.92 -9.71 -10.24
CA SER A 53 2.20 -10.09 -11.62
C SER A 53 3.65 -10.57 -11.82
N ASP A 54 4.61 -9.94 -11.14
CA ASP A 54 6.04 -10.17 -11.33
C ASP A 54 6.52 -11.56 -10.90
N THR A 55 5.97 -12.09 -9.80
CA THR A 55 6.31 -13.42 -9.29
C THR A 55 5.15 -14.41 -9.37
N GLN A 56 3.99 -14.01 -9.89
CA GLN A 56 2.73 -14.78 -9.82
C GLN A 56 2.38 -15.26 -8.41
N GLY A 57 2.82 -14.51 -7.39
CA GLY A 57 2.78 -14.90 -5.99
C GLY A 57 1.76 -14.10 -5.18
N VAL A 58 1.29 -14.68 -4.08
CA VAL A 58 0.40 -13.98 -3.13
C VAL A 58 1.23 -13.40 -1.98
N VAL A 59 1.00 -12.13 -1.67
CA VAL A 59 1.56 -11.44 -0.50
C VAL A 59 0.46 -10.96 0.44
N SER A 60 0.76 -10.84 1.73
CA SER A 60 -0.16 -10.23 2.70
C SER A 60 0.15 -8.75 2.80
N LEU A 61 -0.87 -7.88 2.73
CA LEU A 61 -0.74 -6.43 2.91
C LEU A 61 -1.12 -5.98 4.33
N ALA A 62 -2.07 -6.71 4.94
CA ALA A 62 -2.50 -6.49 6.32
C ALA A 62 -2.78 -7.83 7.00
N VAL A 63 -2.59 -7.92 8.31
CA VAL A 63 -2.95 -9.07 9.14
C VAL A 63 -3.47 -8.55 10.48
N GLY A 64 -4.60 -9.11 10.95
CA GLY A 64 -5.14 -8.79 12.27
C GLY A 64 -4.12 -9.07 13.38
N VAL A 65 -4.10 -8.22 14.40
CA VAL A 65 -3.12 -8.30 15.50
C VAL A 65 -3.75 -8.89 16.75
N THR A 66 -2.92 -9.38 17.67
CA THR A 66 -3.36 -9.78 19.01
C THR A 66 -2.71 -8.87 20.03
N LEU A 67 -3.51 -8.10 20.75
CA LEU A 67 -3.07 -7.11 21.74
C LEU A 67 -3.72 -7.44 23.09
N GLY A 68 -2.93 -7.57 24.15
CA GLY A 68 -3.43 -7.87 25.49
C GLY A 68 -4.27 -9.16 25.56
N GLY A 69 -3.97 -10.16 24.73
CA GLY A 69 -4.72 -11.43 24.67
C GLY A 69 -6.04 -11.38 23.90
N ARG A 70 -6.41 -10.23 23.31
CA ARG A 70 -7.59 -10.09 22.45
C ARG A 70 -7.16 -9.93 20.99
N ARG A 71 -7.77 -10.70 20.10
CA ARG A 71 -7.58 -10.56 18.65
C ARG A 71 -8.34 -9.33 18.16
N LYS A 72 -7.63 -8.43 17.47
CA LYS A 72 -8.18 -7.29 16.76
C LYS A 72 -8.21 -7.61 15.26
N SER A 73 -9.37 -8.08 14.82
CA SER A 73 -9.66 -8.41 13.42
C SER A 73 -9.64 -7.16 12.54
N LEU A 74 -9.43 -7.36 11.24
CA LEU A 74 -9.55 -6.29 10.26
C LEU A 74 -11.04 -5.93 10.08
N PRO A 75 -11.37 -4.64 9.85
CA PRO A 75 -12.73 -4.23 9.51
C PRO A 75 -13.25 -4.92 8.24
N SER A 76 -14.58 -5.06 8.14
CA SER A 76 -15.19 -5.53 6.89
C SER A 76 -14.86 -4.55 5.76
N GLY A 77 -14.53 -5.06 4.58
CA GLY A 77 -14.21 -4.21 3.43
C GLY A 77 -12.84 -3.50 3.52
N PHE A 78 -11.97 -3.84 4.48
CA PHE A 78 -10.67 -3.15 4.61
C PHE A 78 -9.77 -3.23 3.37
N HIS A 79 -9.92 -4.27 2.55
CA HIS A 79 -9.27 -4.37 1.23
C HIS A 79 -9.85 -3.40 0.18
N VAL A 80 -11.12 -3.02 0.29
CA VAL A 80 -11.74 -1.99 -0.55
C VAL A 80 -11.19 -0.62 -0.17
N HIS A 81 -11.04 -0.35 1.13
CA HIS A 81 -10.40 0.88 1.60
C HIS A 81 -8.95 1.00 1.12
N PHE A 82 -8.21 -0.10 1.05
CA PHE A 82 -6.87 -0.09 0.42
C PHE A 82 -6.91 0.40 -1.03
N LEU A 83 -7.86 -0.10 -1.83
CA LEU A 83 -7.99 0.29 -3.24
C LEU A 83 -8.38 1.77 -3.38
N GLN A 84 -9.21 2.28 -2.48
CA GLN A 84 -9.56 3.71 -2.41
C GLN A 84 -8.33 4.56 -2.09
N THR A 85 -7.56 4.19 -1.07
CA THR A 85 -6.31 4.88 -0.72
C THR A 85 -5.31 4.85 -1.89
N LEU A 86 -5.18 3.71 -2.58
CA LEU A 86 -4.29 3.61 -3.74
C LEU A 86 -4.72 4.57 -4.87
N ASP A 87 -6.01 4.62 -5.18
CA ASP A 87 -6.57 5.51 -6.20
C ASP A 87 -6.42 7.00 -5.82
N GLU A 88 -6.57 7.34 -4.54
CA GLU A 88 -6.31 8.70 -4.01
C GLU A 88 -4.85 9.10 -4.18
N VAL A 89 -3.91 8.22 -3.80
CA VAL A 89 -2.46 8.48 -3.94
C VAL A 89 -2.07 8.62 -5.42
N GLN A 90 -2.65 7.81 -6.31
CA GLN A 90 -2.43 7.93 -7.75
C GLN A 90 -2.93 9.27 -8.32
N ARG A 91 -4.03 9.81 -7.78
CA ARG A 91 -4.59 11.11 -8.21
C ARG A 91 -3.86 12.32 -7.64
N ASP A 92 -3.14 12.17 -6.53
CA ASP A 92 -2.33 13.24 -5.92
C ASP A 92 -1.28 13.79 -6.90
N ASN A 93 -0.88 13.02 -7.93
CA ASN A 93 0.11 13.40 -8.95
C ASN A 93 1.41 13.95 -8.35
N SER A 94 1.75 13.52 -7.13
CA SER A 94 2.97 13.90 -6.44
C SER A 94 4.19 13.35 -7.19
N THR A 95 5.26 14.14 -7.20
CA THR A 95 6.58 13.71 -7.70
C THR A 95 7.38 12.93 -6.67
N ARG A 96 6.89 12.82 -5.43
CA ARG A 96 7.53 12.07 -4.34
C ARG A 96 7.05 10.64 -4.27
N ALA A 97 7.97 9.70 -4.09
CA ALA A 97 7.63 8.30 -3.87
C ALA A 97 6.85 8.16 -2.55
N ARG A 98 5.75 7.40 -2.59
CA ARG A 98 4.83 7.21 -1.45
C ARG A 98 4.81 5.76 -1.00
N ALA A 99 4.55 5.54 0.28
CA ALA A 99 4.39 4.22 0.87
C ALA A 99 3.00 4.08 1.52
N ILE A 100 2.27 3.02 1.18
CA ILE A 100 0.97 2.67 1.78
C ILE A 100 1.16 1.50 2.76
N MET A 101 0.66 1.66 3.99
CA MET A 101 0.92 0.73 5.09
C MET A 101 -0.33 0.50 5.94
N ALA A 102 -0.67 -0.76 6.21
CA ALA A 102 -1.69 -1.08 7.22
C ALA A 102 -1.12 -0.92 8.63
N ARG A 103 -1.79 -0.13 9.48
CA ARG A 103 -1.39 0.13 10.86
C ARG A 103 -2.60 0.01 11.80
N TRP A 104 -2.35 -0.57 12.98
CA TRP A 104 -3.26 -0.48 14.11
C TRP A 104 -2.93 0.80 14.89
N ASP A 105 -3.88 1.72 14.95
CA ASP A 105 -3.82 2.89 15.82
C ASP A 105 -4.22 2.46 17.25
N MET A 106 -3.29 2.67 18.20
CA MET A 106 -3.49 2.29 19.60
C MET A 106 -4.43 3.24 20.35
N ASP A 107 -4.46 4.51 19.97
CA ASP A 107 -5.22 5.54 20.65
C ASP A 107 -6.69 5.52 20.19
N GLN A 108 -6.89 5.29 18.90
CA GLN A 108 -8.22 5.19 18.29
C GLN A 108 -8.79 3.76 18.33
N GLU A 109 -7.97 2.78 18.70
CA GLU A 109 -8.29 1.35 18.66
C GLU A 109 -8.86 0.88 17.30
N GLU A 110 -8.25 1.31 16.19
CA GLU A 110 -8.73 0.99 14.84
C GLU A 110 -7.61 0.69 13.84
N TRP A 111 -8.00 0.04 12.75
CA TRP A 111 -7.12 -0.22 11.62
C TRP A 111 -7.20 0.90 10.59
N GLN A 112 -6.05 1.39 10.15
CA GLN A 112 -5.93 2.45 9.15
C GLN A 112 -4.94 2.07 8.05
N TRP A 113 -5.15 2.61 6.85
CA TRP A 113 -4.15 2.67 5.80
C TRP A 113 -3.43 4.02 5.91
N VAL A 114 -2.15 3.98 6.21
CA VAL A 114 -1.29 5.16 6.37
C VAL A 114 -0.51 5.36 5.07
N VAL A 115 -0.43 6.62 4.63
CA VAL A 115 0.37 7.04 3.47
C VAL A 115 1.48 7.97 3.96
N GLU A 116 2.73 7.62 3.67
CA GLU A 116 3.92 8.42 4.03
C GLU A 116 4.82 8.62 2.81
N ASP A 117 5.63 9.68 2.83
CA ASP A 117 6.74 9.84 1.88
C ASP A 117 7.80 8.78 2.17
N VAL A 118 8.32 8.14 1.13
CA VAL A 118 9.40 7.14 1.27
C VAL A 118 10.64 7.75 1.92
N GLU A 119 10.91 9.03 1.69
CA GLU A 119 12.04 9.76 2.28
C GLU A 119 11.92 9.95 3.81
N ASP A 120 10.69 9.94 4.33
CA ASP A 120 10.41 10.11 5.76
C ASP A 120 10.48 8.77 6.52
N LEU A 121 10.49 7.64 5.80
CA LEU A 121 10.60 6.31 6.37
C LEU A 121 12.04 6.01 6.80
N ALA A 122 12.19 5.34 7.95
CA ALA A 122 13.51 4.94 8.39
C ALA A 122 14.06 3.84 7.46
N PRO A 123 15.39 3.80 7.19
CA PRO A 123 15.97 2.78 6.31
C PRO A 123 15.69 1.33 6.74
N ARG A 124 15.41 1.11 8.03
CA ARG A 124 15.05 -0.21 8.60
C ARG A 124 13.65 -0.70 8.21
N ASP A 125 12.82 0.18 7.66
CA ASP A 125 11.47 -0.15 7.24
C ASP A 125 11.47 -0.78 5.83
N PHE A 126 12.58 -0.66 5.08
CA PHE A 126 12.82 -1.22 3.74
C PHE A 126 13.61 -2.54 3.74
#